data_AF-A0A2A5M9W1-F1
#
_entry.id   AF-A0A2A5M9W1-F1
#
_cell.length_a   1.000
_cell.length_b   1.000
_cell.length_c   1.000
_cell.angle_alpha   90.00
_cell.angle_beta   90.00
_cell.angle_gamma   90.00
#
_symmetry.space_group_name_H-M   'P 1'
#
loop_
_entity.id
_entity.type
_entity.pdbx_description
1 polymer ?
#
loop_
_entity_poly.entity_id
_entity_poly.type
_entity_poly.pdbx_seq_one_letter_code
_entity_poly.pdbx_strand_id
1 'polypeptide(L)'
;MHGKIAIYMDSTGRGTVTNSANTFFDFNRQIWNDKKSMPSVGMLVEFRTLSSEKKAEDGKPVQTSKTITGIKPSKFQEFKEGDFITEHDFWKTDNDDELEDLQNSRRSAYITELYRTTDFDSIEKIPLSFTIPQA
;
A
#
# COMPACT_ATOMS: atom_id res chain seq x y z
N MET A 1 -7.61 5.43 4.84
CA MET A 1 -6.59 6.12 4.02
C MET A 1 -5.29 5.35 4.11
N HIS A 2 -4.44 5.54 3.11
CA HIS A 2 -3.07 5.03 3.10
C HIS A 2 -2.02 6.08 3.47
N GLY A 3 -0.92 5.61 4.03
CA GLY A 3 0.14 6.45 4.60
C GLY A 3 1.49 5.75 4.64
N LYS A 4 2.53 6.54 4.91
CA LYS A 4 3.88 6.06 5.24
C LYS A 4 4.32 6.67 6.57
N ILE A 5 4.86 5.85 7.46
CA ILE A 5 5.42 6.35 8.73
C ILE A 5 6.67 7.17 8.41
N ALA A 6 6.62 8.48 8.67
CA ALA A 6 7.73 9.39 8.47
C ALA A 6 8.65 9.44 9.71
N ILE A 7 8.04 9.36 10.90
CA ILE A 7 8.75 9.45 12.18
C ILE A 7 8.14 8.44 13.14
N TYR A 8 8.99 7.76 13.91
CA TYR A 8 8.57 6.96 15.06
C TYR A 8 9.64 7.01 16.15
N MET A 9 9.21 7.23 17.40
CA MET A 9 10.07 7.29 18.58
C MET A 9 9.71 6.17 19.54
N ASP A 10 10.53 5.12 19.61
CA ASP A 10 10.28 3.94 20.47
C ASP A 10 10.11 4.29 21.95
N SER A 11 10.87 5.28 22.43
CA SER A 11 10.89 5.72 23.84
C SER A 11 9.54 6.29 24.30
N THR A 12 8.84 7.03 23.42
CA THR A 12 7.55 7.64 23.73
C THR A 12 6.37 6.91 23.08
N GLY A 13 6.66 6.00 22.14
CA GLY A 13 5.65 5.35 21.30
C GLY A 13 4.91 6.32 20.38
N ARG A 14 5.42 7.53 20.17
CA ARG A 14 4.80 8.53 19.28
C ARG A 14 5.32 8.37 17.86
N GLY A 15 4.45 8.54 16.88
CA GLY A 15 4.84 8.58 15.48
C GLY A 15 3.98 9.52 14.66
N THR A 16 4.44 9.76 13.45
CA THR A 16 3.78 10.60 12.46
C THR A 16 3.73 9.87 11.13
N VAL A 17 2.55 9.81 10.54
CA VAL A 17 2.28 9.29 9.20
C VAL A 17 2.16 10.46 8.23
N THR A 18 2.68 10.29 7.01
CA THR A 18 2.44 11.19 5.89
C THR A 18 1.66 10.49 4.79
N ASN A 19 0.82 11.24 4.06
CA ASN A 19 0.12 10.75 2.88
C ASN A 19 0.71 11.33 1.58
N SER A 20 0.14 10.97 0.44
CA SER A 20 0.54 11.47 -0.88
C SER A 20 0.45 12.99 -1.04
N ALA A 21 -0.38 13.66 -0.23
CA ALA A 21 -0.49 15.12 -0.19
C ALA A 21 0.48 15.78 0.81
N ASN A 22 1.48 15.04 1.33
CA ASN A 22 2.40 15.49 2.38
C ASN A 22 1.70 16.01 3.65
N THR A 23 0.47 15.55 3.90
CA THR A 23 -0.26 15.86 5.14
C THR A 23 0.23 14.96 6.26
N PHE A 24 0.51 15.55 7.42
CA PHE A 24 0.98 14.83 8.59
C PHE A 24 -0.15 14.45 9.55
N PHE A 25 -0.06 13.24 10.09
CA PHE A 25 -1.03 12.65 11.01
C PHE A 25 -0.30 12.01 12.18
N ASP A 26 -0.60 12.46 13.39
CA ASP A 26 0.05 11.94 14.59
C ASP A 26 -0.68 10.72 15.14
N PHE A 27 0.10 9.76 15.64
CA PHE A 27 -0.42 8.58 16.34
C PHE A 27 0.42 8.22 17.57
N ASN A 28 -0.19 7.43 18.45
CA ASN A 28 0.48 6.78 19.56
C ASN A 28 0.44 5.25 19.35
N ARG A 29 1.48 4.52 19.80
CA ARG A 29 1.55 3.06 19.76
C ARG A 29 0.30 2.37 20.33
N GLN A 30 -0.41 2.99 21.26
CA GLN A 30 -1.65 2.44 21.85
C GLN A 30 -2.76 2.16 20.82
N ILE A 31 -2.79 2.88 19.69
CA ILE A 31 -3.78 2.69 18.62
C ILE A 31 -3.26 1.86 17.44
N TRP A 32 -2.09 1.23 17.62
CA TRP A 32 -1.51 0.31 16.66
C TRP A 32 -2.23 -1.04 16.72
N ASN A 33 -2.85 -1.41 15.62
CA ASN A 33 -3.73 -2.56 15.48
C ASN A 33 -3.03 -3.75 14.82
N ASP A 34 -1.75 -3.95 15.12
CA ASP A 34 -1.04 -5.20 14.80
C ASP A 34 -0.18 -5.65 15.98
N LYS A 35 -0.30 -6.94 16.33
CA LYS A 35 0.46 -7.53 17.44
C LYS A 35 1.76 -8.19 16.98
N LYS A 36 1.92 -8.38 15.67
CA LYS A 36 3.05 -9.12 15.09
C LYS A 36 4.24 -8.23 14.79
N SER A 37 4.00 -6.96 14.50
CA SER A 37 5.01 -5.98 14.14
C SER A 37 4.84 -4.69 14.93
N MET A 38 5.95 -3.95 15.07
CA MET A 38 5.96 -2.62 15.65
C MET A 38 6.00 -1.57 14.54
N PRO A 39 5.45 -0.37 14.78
CA PRO A 39 5.59 0.73 13.84
C PRO A 39 7.07 1.02 13.56
N SER A 40 7.43 1.32 12.32
CA SER A 40 8.80 1.68 11.94
C SER A 40 8.81 2.71 10.81
N VAL A 41 9.84 3.55 10.78
CA VAL A 41 9.99 4.58 9.74
C VAL A 41 10.09 3.92 8.38
N GLY A 42 9.33 4.44 7.42
CA GLY A 42 9.26 3.92 6.05
C GLY A 42 8.15 2.89 5.82
N MET A 43 7.55 2.33 6.88
CA MET A 43 6.48 1.36 6.78
C MET A 43 5.22 1.96 6.16
N LEU A 44 4.62 1.24 5.21
CA LEU A 44 3.33 1.59 4.62
C LEU A 44 2.20 1.15 5.55
N VAL A 45 1.19 2.00 5.71
CA VAL A 45 0.14 1.81 6.71
C VAL A 45 -1.23 2.12 6.13
N GLU A 46 -2.22 1.36 6.59
CA GLU A 46 -3.63 1.73 6.48
C GLU A 46 -4.04 2.36 7.81
N PHE A 47 -4.68 3.52 7.75
CA PHE A 47 -5.12 4.22 8.95
C PHE A 47 -6.46 4.95 8.76
N ARG A 48 -7.12 5.21 9.89
CA ARG A 48 -8.39 5.92 9.99
C ARG A 48 -8.21 7.17 10.83
N THR A 49 -8.88 8.25 10.45
CA THR A 49 -8.89 9.51 11.19
C THR A 49 -10.31 9.87 11.58
N LEU A 50 -10.47 10.54 12.73
CA LEU A 50 -11.73 11.18 13.08
C LEU A 50 -11.57 12.69 12.82
N SER A 51 -12.27 13.22 11.82
CA SER A 51 -12.33 14.67 11.65
C SER A 51 -13.18 15.26 12.77
N SER A 52 -12.55 16.01 13.68
CA SER A 52 -13.27 17.04 14.42
C SER A 52 -12.91 18.38 13.79
N GLU A 53 -13.84 18.94 13.03
CA GLU A 53 -13.72 20.30 12.53
C GLU A 53 -13.83 21.27 13.71
N LYS A 54 -12.75 21.46 14.47
CA LYS A 54 -12.67 22.59 15.40
C LYS A 54 -12.27 23.82 14.58
N LYS A 55 -13.26 24.65 14.26
CA LYS A 55 -12.99 26.03 13.81
C LYS A 55 -12.30 26.76 14.96
N ALA A 56 -11.10 27.31 14.71
CA ALA A 56 -10.48 28.21 15.66
C ALA A 56 -11.31 29.49 15.75
N GLU A 57 -11.62 29.95 16.97
CA GLU A 57 -12.42 31.18 17.19
C GLU A 57 -11.70 32.45 16.68
N ASP A 58 -10.38 32.40 16.44
CA ASP A 58 -9.55 33.58 16.12
C ASP A 58 -9.01 33.64 14.67
N GLY A 59 -9.51 32.81 13.74
CA GLY A 59 -9.15 32.92 12.31
C GLY A 59 -7.66 32.66 11.96
N LYS A 60 -6.81 32.32 12.92
CA LYS A 60 -5.44 31.83 12.68
C LYS A 60 -5.44 30.34 12.36
N PRO A 61 -4.59 29.86 11.41
CA PRO A 61 -4.40 28.44 11.19
C PRO A 61 -3.70 27.83 12.42
N VAL A 62 -4.50 27.24 13.30
CA VAL A 62 -3.98 26.29 14.30
C VAL A 62 -3.68 25.00 13.54
N GLN A 63 -2.45 24.49 13.66
CA GLN A 63 -2.15 23.12 13.24
C GLN A 63 -2.99 22.17 14.09
N THR A 64 -4.20 21.87 13.64
CA THR A 64 -4.98 20.75 14.15
C THR A 64 -4.33 19.50 13.58
N SER A 65 -3.40 18.91 14.35
CA SER A 65 -2.90 17.56 14.11
C SER A 65 -4.11 16.66 13.86
N LYS A 66 -4.24 16.12 12.64
CA LYS A 66 -5.32 15.19 12.32
C LYS A 66 -5.04 13.89 13.08
N THR A 67 -5.82 13.64 14.12
CA THR A 67 -5.61 12.50 15.01
C THR A 67 -6.04 11.20 14.33
N ILE A 68 -5.14 10.24 14.29
CA ILE A 68 -5.43 8.87 13.86
C ILE A 68 -6.21 8.17 14.98
N THR A 69 -7.25 7.40 14.64
CA THR A 69 -8.03 6.58 15.58
C THR A 69 -7.70 5.10 15.52
N GLY A 70 -7.13 4.65 14.41
CA GLY A 70 -6.62 3.30 14.27
C GLY A 70 -5.62 3.24 13.12
N ILE A 71 -4.54 2.49 13.31
CA ILE A 71 -3.46 2.33 12.34
C ILE A 71 -2.98 0.90 12.38
N LYS A 72 -2.68 0.32 11.22
CA LYS A 72 -2.11 -1.02 11.08
C LYS A 72 -1.09 -0.99 9.92
N PRO A 73 -0.13 -1.94 9.87
CA PRO A 73 0.70 -2.08 8.69
C PRO A 73 -0.20 -2.45 7.51
N SER A 74 0.04 -1.82 6.35
CA SER A 74 -0.63 -2.23 5.12
C SER A 74 -0.20 -3.65 4.74
N LYS A 75 -1.10 -4.42 4.12
CA LYS A 75 -0.75 -5.68 3.44
C LYS A 75 0.31 -5.46 2.35
N PHE A 76 0.42 -4.25 1.81
CA PHE A 76 1.31 -3.86 0.72
C PHE A 76 2.46 -2.99 1.26
N GLN A 77 3.64 -3.60 1.43
CA GLN A 77 4.85 -2.91 1.93
C GLN A 77 5.83 -2.51 0.83
N GLU A 78 5.70 -3.11 -0.36
CA GLU A 78 6.56 -2.90 -1.51
C GLU A 78 5.76 -3.06 -2.80
N PHE A 79 6.20 -2.41 -3.87
CA PHE A 79 5.63 -2.52 -5.22
C PHE A 79 6.77 -2.82 -6.18
N LYS A 80 6.72 -3.99 -6.82
CA LYS A 80 7.76 -4.47 -7.74
C LYS A 80 7.32 -4.28 -9.19
N GLU A 81 8.31 -4.26 -10.07
CA GLU A 81 8.04 -4.31 -11.51
C GLU A 81 7.33 -5.63 -11.86
N GLY A 82 6.23 -5.53 -12.60
CA GLY A 82 5.37 -6.67 -12.94
C GLY A 82 4.20 -6.90 -11.98
N ASP A 83 4.10 -6.17 -10.87
CA ASP A 83 2.92 -6.21 -10.01
C ASP A 83 1.70 -5.59 -10.73
N PHE A 84 0.52 -6.14 -10.48
CA PHE A 84 -0.73 -5.63 -11.04
C PHE A 84 -1.19 -4.30 -10.42
N ILE A 85 -0.53 -3.86 -9.34
CA ILE A 85 -0.81 -2.62 -8.63
C ILE A 85 0.50 -1.86 -8.42
N THR A 86 0.40 -0.54 -8.41
CA THR A 86 1.54 0.37 -8.27
C THR A 86 1.44 1.14 -6.96
N GLU A 87 2.54 1.76 -6.54
CA GLU A 87 2.54 2.67 -5.40
C GLU A 87 1.53 3.82 -5.59
N HIS A 88 1.37 4.30 -6.83
CA HIS A 88 0.36 5.31 -7.13
C HIS A 88 -1.08 4.82 -6.89
N ASP A 89 -1.37 3.53 -7.14
CA ASP A 89 -2.68 2.96 -6.82
C ASP A 89 -2.89 2.92 -5.30
N PHE A 90 -1.88 2.53 -4.55
CA PHE A 90 -1.91 2.58 -3.08
C PHE A 90 -2.22 3.98 -2.54
N TRP A 91 -1.63 5.01 -3.12
CA TRP A 91 -1.91 6.39 -2.72
C TRP A 91 -3.32 6.89 -3.09
N LYS A 92 -4.01 6.21 -4.01
CA LYS A 92 -5.36 6.59 -4.47
C LYS A 92 -6.48 5.86 -3.76
N THR A 93 -6.23 4.67 -3.24
CA THR A 93 -7.24 3.89 -2.52
C THR A 93 -7.31 4.26 -1.05
N ASP A 94 -8.45 4.00 -0.44
CA ASP A 94 -8.69 4.34 0.96
C ASP A 94 -8.30 3.22 1.93
N ASN A 95 -8.20 1.97 1.46
CA ASN A 95 -7.92 0.82 2.30
C ASN A 95 -7.30 -0.33 1.49
N ASP A 96 -6.72 -1.30 2.21
CA ASP A 96 -6.05 -2.44 1.60
C ASP A 96 -7.03 -3.34 0.83
N ASP A 97 -8.29 -3.42 1.25
CA ASP A 97 -9.28 -4.29 0.59
C ASP A 97 -9.65 -3.76 -0.80
N GLU A 98 -9.80 -2.44 -0.95
CA GLU A 98 -10.00 -1.79 -2.25
C GLU A 98 -8.80 -2.00 -3.19
N LEU A 99 -7.58 -1.96 -2.64
CA LEU A 99 -6.37 -2.19 -3.42
C LEU A 99 -6.24 -3.66 -3.85
N GLU A 100 -6.63 -4.59 -2.99
CA GLU A 100 -6.69 -6.03 -3.26
C GLU A 100 -7.71 -6.34 -4.36
N ASP A 101 -8.90 -5.72 -4.33
CA ASP A 101 -9.92 -5.84 -5.37
C ASP A 101 -9.40 -5.33 -6.72
N LEU A 102 -8.70 -4.18 -6.74
CA LEU A 102 -8.08 -3.63 -7.94
C LEU A 102 -7.03 -4.58 -8.52
N GLN A 103 -6.18 -5.17 -7.67
CA GLN A 103 -5.19 -6.16 -8.06
C GLN A 103 -5.83 -7.39 -8.70
N ASN A 104 -6.88 -7.92 -8.06
CA ASN A 104 -7.60 -9.11 -8.53
C ASN A 104 -8.31 -8.86 -9.88
N SER A 105 -8.89 -7.67 -10.05
CA SER A 105 -9.53 -7.25 -11.30
C SER A 105 -8.52 -7.20 -12.46
N ARG A 106 -7.39 -6.50 -12.27
CA ARG A 106 -6.34 -6.38 -13.29
C ARG A 106 -5.69 -7.72 -13.63
N ARG A 107 -5.45 -8.56 -12.63
CA ARG A 107 -4.96 -9.92 -12.82
C ARG A 107 -5.92 -10.76 -13.65
N SER A 108 -7.22 -10.69 -13.34
CA SER A 108 -8.25 -11.45 -14.08
C SER A 108 -8.31 -11.01 -15.54
N ALA A 109 -8.31 -9.70 -15.80
CA ALA A 109 -8.30 -9.16 -17.16
C ALA A 109 -7.05 -9.60 -17.95
N TYR A 110 -5.88 -9.57 -17.31
CA TYR A 110 -4.63 -10.03 -17.91
C TYR A 110 -4.68 -11.52 -18.28
N ILE A 111 -5.18 -12.36 -17.37
CA ILE A 111 -5.34 -13.80 -17.61
C ILE A 111 -6.29 -14.02 -18.80
N THR A 112 -7.42 -13.33 -18.86
CA THR A 112 -8.37 -13.44 -19.98
C THR A 112 -7.73 -13.07 -21.32
N GLU A 113 -6.96 -11.97 -21.37
CA GLU A 113 -6.28 -11.58 -22.61
C GLU A 113 -5.16 -12.57 -23.00
N LEU A 114 -4.42 -13.08 -22.01
CA LEU A 114 -3.41 -14.11 -22.24
C LEU A 114 -4.03 -15.37 -22.86
N TYR A 115 -5.14 -15.86 -22.29
CA TYR A 115 -5.88 -16.99 -22.87
C TYR A 115 -6.38 -16.70 -24.28
N ARG A 116 -6.83 -15.48 -24.57
CA ARG A 116 -7.34 -15.13 -25.90
C ARG A 116 -6.23 -15.06 -26.97
N THR A 117 -5.04 -14.64 -26.57
CA THR A 117 -3.93 -14.35 -27.49
C THR A 117 -2.93 -15.50 -27.61
N THR A 118 -2.98 -16.49 -26.71
CA THR A 118 -2.11 -17.66 -26.76
C THR A 118 -2.55 -18.61 -27.87
N ASP A 119 -1.65 -18.87 -28.82
CA ASP A 119 -1.82 -19.92 -29.82
C ASP A 119 -1.51 -21.29 -29.20
N PHE A 120 -2.55 -21.92 -28.65
CA PHE A 120 -2.45 -23.22 -28.01
C PHE A 120 -2.10 -24.36 -28.98
N ASP A 121 -2.34 -24.21 -30.28
CA ASP A 121 -2.01 -25.23 -31.29
C ASP A 121 -0.48 -25.29 -31.55
N SER A 122 0.24 -24.22 -31.21
CA SER A 122 1.70 -24.12 -31.36
C SER A 122 2.47 -24.44 -30.06
N ILE A 123 1.79 -24.53 -28.91
CA ILE A 123 2.42 -24.59 -27.59
C ILE A 123 3.21 -25.90 -27.36
N GLU A 124 2.83 -26.98 -28.05
CA GLU A 124 3.51 -28.27 -28.00
C GLU A 124 4.78 -28.32 -28.88
N LYS A 125 5.07 -27.28 -29.67
CA LYS A 125 6.27 -27.21 -30.53
C LYS A 125 7.53 -26.75 -29.80
N ILE A 126 7.53 -26.72 -28.47
CA ILE A 126 8.75 -26.49 -27.68
C ILE A 126 9.63 -27.74 -27.84
N PRO A 127 10.81 -27.64 -28.47
CA PRO A 127 11.65 -28.81 -28.73
C PRO A 127 12.12 -29.42 -27.42
N LEU A 128 11.68 -30.65 -27.13
CA LEU A 128 12.09 -31.42 -25.93
C LEU A 128 13.55 -31.88 -25.97
N SER A 129 14.24 -31.67 -27.09
CA SER A 129 15.65 -32.00 -27.25
C SER A 129 16.32 -31.00 -28.18
N PHE A 130 17.57 -30.65 -27.85
CA PHE A 130 18.45 -29.87 -28.70
C PHE A 130 19.76 -30.66 -28.84
N THR A 131 20.26 -30.79 -30.08
CA THR A 131 21.52 -31.50 -30.33
C THR A 131 22.68 -30.57 -30.02
N ILE A 132 23.59 -30.99 -29.13
CA ILE A 132 24.81 -30.26 -28.82
C ILE A 132 25.82 -30.53 -29.97
N PRO A 133 26.31 -29.50 -30.68
CA PRO A 133 27.36 -29.69 -31.68
C PRO A 133 28.62 -30.28 -31.04
N GLN A 134 29.10 -31.40 -31.57
CA GLN A 134 30.41 -31.96 -31.21
C GLN A 134 31.49 -31.16 -31.94
N ALA A 135 32.48 -30.67 -31.18
CA ALA A 135 33.63 -29.93 -31.68
C ALA A 135 34.69 -30.84 -32.32
#